data_AF-A0A1M5JMM9-F1
#
_entry.id   AF-A0A1M5JMM9-F1
#
_cell.length_a   1.000
_cell.length_b   1.000
_cell.length_c   1.000
_cell.angle_alpha   90.00
_cell.angle_beta   90.00
_cell.angle_gamma   90.00
#
_symmetry.space_group_name_H-M   'P 1'
#
loop_
_entity.id
_entity.type
_entity.pdbx_description
1 polymer ?
#
loop_
_entity_poly.entity_id
_entity_poly.type
_entity_poly.pdbx_seq_one_letter_code
_entity_poly.pdbx_strand_id
1 'polypeptide(L)' 'MSKSARYEWRDQHAALNERMKGFLENPNTEKLEAVVAEMRAYVDAARSGAMEIPTRWTSYN' A
#
# COMPACT_ATOMS: atom_id res chain seq x y z
N MET A 1 -13.58 -3.15 10.32
CA MET A 1 -12.74 -4.18 9.71
C MET A 1 -13.17 -5.61 10.01
N SER A 2 -13.74 -6.26 9.00
CA SER A 2 -13.94 -7.71 8.93
C SER A 2 -12.62 -8.45 8.70
N LYS A 3 -12.62 -9.78 8.83
CA LYS A 3 -11.45 -10.63 8.57
C LYS A 3 -10.99 -10.54 7.11
N SER A 4 -11.92 -10.53 6.16
CA SER A 4 -11.62 -10.41 4.72
C SER A 4 -10.98 -9.07 4.38
N ALA A 5 -11.57 -7.96 4.84
CA ALA A 5 -11.04 -6.62 4.63
C ALA A 5 -9.61 -6.46 5.17
N ARG A 6 -9.29 -7.13 6.29
CA ARG A 6 -7.93 -7.14 6.84
C ARG A 6 -6.93 -7.86 5.92
N TYR A 7 -7.31 -8.96 5.30
CA TYR A 7 -6.43 -9.69 4.39
C TYR A 7 -6.23 -8.92 3.09
N GLU A 8 -7.28 -8.35 2.52
CA GLU A 8 -7.19 -7.49 1.33
C GLU A 8 -6.26 -6.31 1.58
N TRP A 9 -6.42 -5.61 2.70
CA TRP A 9 -5.51 -4.53 3.10
C TRP A 9 -4.07 -5.03 3.27
N ARG A 10 -3.87 -6.17 3.93
CA ARG A 10 -2.53 -6.74 4.17
C ARG A 10 -1.83 -7.06 2.85
N ASP A 11 -2.55 -7.65 1.90
CA ASP A 11 -1.97 -8.09 0.64
C ASP A 11 -1.59 -6.88 -0.23
N GLN A 12 -2.45 -5.84 -0.27
CA GLN A 12 -2.13 -4.55 -0.90
C GLN A 12 -0.92 -3.86 -0.23
N HIS A 13 -0.88 -3.87 1.10
CA HIS A 13 0.23 -3.29 1.85
C HIS A 13 1.54 -4.07 1.63
N ALA A 14 1.47 -5.40 1.47
CA ALA A 14 2.63 -6.23 1.15
C ALA A 14 3.18 -5.93 -0.25
N ALA A 15 2.32 -5.79 -1.26
CA ALA A 15 2.71 -5.42 -2.61
C ALA A 15 3.45 -4.07 -2.65
N LEU A 16 2.91 -3.06 -1.95
CA LEU A 16 3.56 -1.75 -1.82
C LEU A 16 4.95 -1.86 -1.15
N ASN A 17 5.07 -2.63 -0.06
CA ASN A 17 6.34 -2.83 0.62
C ASN A 17 7.37 -3.55 -0.25
N GLU A 18 6.95 -4.53 -1.06
CA GLU A 18 7.83 -5.22 -1.99
C GLU A 18 8.38 -4.28 -3.07
N ARG A 19 7.52 -3.43 -3.64
CA ARG A 19 7.93 -2.40 -4.61
C ARG A 19 8.92 -1.41 -4.01
N MET A 20 8.64 -0.92 -2.79
CA MET A 20 9.54 -0.02 -2.08
C MET A 20 10.89 -0.66 -1.79
N LYS A 21 10.90 -1.92 -1.35
CA LYS A 21 12.14 -2.67 -1.13
C LYS A 21 12.95 -2.78 -2.43
N GLY A 22 12.31 -3.16 -3.53
CA GLY A 22 12.98 -3.26 -4.84
C GLY A 22 13.55 -1.94 -5.34
N PHE A 23 12.90 -0.81 -5.02
CA PHE A 23 13.44 0.53 -5.27
C PHE A 23 14.64 0.84 -4.36
N LEU A 24 14.56 0.58 -3.06
CA LEU A 24 15.66 0.85 -2.12
C LEU A 24 16.91 0.01 -2.43
N GLU A 25 16.76 -1.23 -2.89
CA GLU A 25 17.88 -2.12 -3.24
C GLU A 25 18.60 -1.69 -4.52
N ASN A 26 17.90 -1.10 -5.48
CA ASN A 26 18.51 -0.56 -6.70
C ASN A 26 17.65 0.61 -7.20
N PRO A 27 17.96 1.84 -6.75
CA PRO A 27 17.18 3.02 -7.06
C PRO A 27 17.32 3.40 -8.53
N ASN A 28 16.19 3.46 -9.25
CA ASN A 28 16.12 4.00 -10.60
C ASN A 28 14.74 4.62 -10.85
N THR A 29 14.60 5.39 -11.94
CA THR A 29 13.36 6.09 -12.27
C THR A 29 12.19 5.14 -12.50
N GLU A 30 12.40 4.03 -13.20
CA GLU A 30 11.35 3.04 -13.48
C GLU A 30 10.76 2.44 -12.20
N LYS A 31 11.61 2.10 -11.23
CA LYS A 31 11.19 1.57 -9.93
C LYS A 31 10.55 2.61 -9.05
N LEU A 32 11.03 3.87 -9.12
CA LEU A 32 10.38 4.98 -8.44
C LEU A 32 8.96 5.16 -8.97
N GLU A 33 8.78 5.16 -10.30
CA GLU A 33 7.48 5.27 -10.95
C GLU A 33 6.56 4.10 -10.58
N ALA A 34 7.09 2.87 -10.52
CA ALA A 34 6.35 1.70 -10.08
C ALA A 34 5.86 1.83 -8.63
N VAL A 35 6.71 2.32 -7.72
CA VAL A 35 6.33 2.60 -6.33
C VAL A 35 5.24 3.67 -6.26
N VAL A 36 5.40 4.78 -7.01
CA VAL A 36 4.42 5.86 -7.03
C VAL A 36 3.07 5.40 -7.59
N ALA A 37 3.08 4.57 -8.62
CA ALA A 37 1.86 3.97 -9.18
C ALA A 37 1.15 3.10 -8.15
N GLU A 38 1.89 2.26 -7.43
CA GLU A 38 1.35 1.40 -6.37
C GLU A 38 0.79 2.21 -5.20
N MET A 39 1.48 3.29 -4.79
CA MET A 39 1.00 4.22 -3.77
C MET A 39 -0.32 4.89 -4.17
N ARG A 40 -0.46 5.29 -5.44
CA ARG A 40 -1.71 5.88 -5.96
C ARG A 40 -2.84 4.86 -5.93
N ALA A 41 -2.61 3.64 -6.41
CA ALA A 41 -3.61 2.57 -6.37
C ALA A 41 -4.06 2.25 -4.92
N TYR A 42 -3.12 2.21 -3.98
CA TYR A 42 -3.40 2.04 -2.55
C TYR A 42 -4.30 3.16 -2.00
N VAL A 43 -4.01 4.42 -2.32
CA VAL A 43 -4.81 5.58 -1.89
C VAL A 43 -6.20 5.58 -2.52
N ASP A 44 -6.31 5.24 -3.81
CA ASP A 44 -7.59 5.20 -4.52
C ASP A 44 -8.49 4.07 -3.99
N ALA A 45 -7.92 2.91 -3.67
CA ALA A 45 -8.63 1.81 -3.01
C ALA A 45 -9.15 2.22 -1.61
N ALA A 46 -8.34 2.97 -0.85
CA ALA A 46 -8.76 3.49 0.46
C ALA A 46 -9.85 4.56 0.35
N ARG A 47 -9.75 5.48 -0.62
CA ARG A 47 -10.73 6.57 -0.84
C ARG A 47 -12.07 6.08 -1.35
N SER A 48 -12.06 5.08 -2.23
CA SER A 48 -13.29 4.48 -2.78
C SER A 48 -14.04 3.58 -1.79
N GLY A 49 -13.45 3.30 -0.62
CA GLY A 49 -13.99 2.34 0.34
C GLY A 49 -13.82 0.88 -0.09
N ALA A 50 -13.12 0.62 -1.20
CA ALA A 50 -12.78 -0.72 -1.66
C ALA A 50 -11.76 -1.42 -0.72
N MET A 51 -11.03 -0.65 0.09
CA MET A 51 -10.11 -1.16 1.10
C MET A 51 -10.23 -0.35 2.40
N GLU A 52 -10.40 -1.03 3.54
CA GLU A 52 -10.31 -0.40 4.86
C GLU A 52 -8.87 -0.40 5.39
N ILE A 53 -8.32 0.76 5.70
CA ILE A 53 -7.03 0.86 6.42
C ILE A 53 -7.29 0.69 7.93
N PRO A 54 -6.57 -0.19 8.64
CA PRO A 54 -6.75 -0.35 10.08
C PRO A 54 -6.44 0.96 10.82
N THR A 55 -7.32 1.36 11.73
CA THR A 55 -7.18 2.61 12.51
C THR A 55 -5.85 2.69 13.24
N ARG A 56 -5.34 1.58 13.79
CA ARG A 56 -4.02 1.50 14.44
C ARG A 56 -2.85 1.96 13.56
N TRP A 57 -3.03 1.98 12.23
CA TRP A 57 -2.01 2.30 11.24
C TRP A 57 -2.08 3.76 10.79
N THR A 58 -3.21 4.44 11.05
CA THR A 58 -3.44 5.85 10.73
C THR A 58 -3.52 6.72 11.99
N SER A 59 -3.68 6.12 13.16
CA SER A 59 -3.65 6.82 14.45
C SER A 59 -2.20 7.03 14.89
N TYR A 60 -1.77 8.28 14.91
CA TYR A 60 -0.58 8.70 15.64
C TYR A 60 -1.02 9.09 17.05
N ASN A 61 -0.84 8.19 18.02
CA ASN A 61 -0.96 8.49 19.45
C ASN A 61 0.43 8.78 20.03
#